data_AF-A0A6G4EDF3-F1
#
_entry.id   AF-A0A6G4EDF3-F1
#
_cell.length_a   1.000
_cell.length_b   1.000
_cell.length_c   1.000
_cell.angle_alpha   90.00
_cell.angle_beta   90.00
_cell.angle_gamma   90.00
#
_symmetry.space_group_name_H-M   'P 1'
#
loop_
_entity.id
_entity.type
_entity.pdbx_description
1 polymer ?
#
loop_
_entity_poly.entity_id
_entity_poly.type
_entity_poly.pdbx_seq_one_letter_code
_entity_poly.pdbx_strand_id
1 'polypeptide(L)' 'MHLLLSRCYFYVLNEVINIQDIRCPNCNQLLLKADYAKGEIKCIRCKKIIQLEIKQRTEPNHTIE' A
#
# COMPACT_ATOMS: atom_id res chain seq x y z
N MET A 1 15.43 34.49 -22.56
CA MET A 1 15.69 33.57 -21.43
C MET A 1 14.47 33.45 -20.51
N HIS A 2 13.30 33.07 -21.04
CA HIS A 2 12.05 33.18 -20.27
C HIS A 2 11.04 32.06 -20.65
N LEU A 3 11.47 30.79 -20.76
CA LEU A 3 10.53 29.69 -21.11
C LEU A 3 11.01 28.24 -20.85
N LEU A 4 12.07 28.00 -20.07
CA LEU A 4 12.58 26.63 -19.80
C LEU A 4 12.29 26.10 -18.38
N LEU A 5 11.45 26.76 -17.59
CA LEU A 5 11.22 26.41 -16.18
C LEU A 5 9.88 25.71 -15.87
N SER A 6 9.01 25.43 -16.85
CA SER A 6 7.64 24.96 -16.54
C SER A 6 7.16 23.70 -17.26
N ARG A 7 7.96 23.05 -18.12
CA ARG A 7 7.46 21.96 -18.99
C ARG A 7 7.82 20.53 -18.55
N CYS A 8 8.59 20.39 -17.46
CA CYS A 8 8.90 19.09 -16.85
C CYS A 8 8.26 18.93 -15.46
N TYR A 9 7.38 19.85 -15.06
CA TYR A 9 6.35 19.53 -14.07
C TYR A 9 5.33 18.62 -14.79
N PHE A 10 4.82 17.60 -14.10
CA PHE A 10 3.56 16.91 -14.46
C PHE A 10 3.63 15.63 -15.32
N TYR A 11 4.64 14.75 -15.17
CA TYR A 11 4.34 13.32 -15.31
C TYR A 11 3.66 12.87 -14.03
N VAL A 12 2.33 13.00 -13.99
CA VAL A 12 1.47 12.49 -12.92
C VAL A 12 1.65 10.98 -12.88
N LEU A 13 2.45 10.53 -11.92
CA LEU A 13 2.55 9.14 -11.47
C LEU A 13 1.15 8.73 -10.97
N ASN A 14 0.33 8.19 -11.87
CA ASN A 14 -0.88 7.45 -11.51
C ASN A 14 -0.42 6.10 -10.94
N GLU A 15 0.21 6.12 -9.76
CA GLU A 15 0.55 4.91 -9.02
C GLU A 15 -0.74 4.28 -8.52
N VAL A 16 -1.14 3.17 -9.15
CA VAL A 16 -2.23 2.32 -8.66
C VAL A 16 -1.73 1.65 -7.38
N ILE A 17 -2.16 2.15 -6.23
CA ILE A 17 -1.83 1.57 -4.91
C ILE A 17 -2.66 0.29 -4.74
N ASN A 18 -2.01 -0.88 -4.67
CA ASN A 18 -2.71 -2.15 -4.51
C ASN A 18 -2.99 -2.43 -3.03
N ILE A 19 -4.19 -2.06 -2.58
CA ILE A 19 -4.60 -2.19 -1.19
C ILE A 19 -5.04 -3.63 -0.89
N GLN A 20 -4.35 -4.31 0.03
CA GLN A 20 -4.68 -5.67 0.46
C GLN A 20 -5.48 -5.68 1.77
N ASP A 21 -6.42 -6.62 1.88
CA ASP A 21 -7.22 -6.84 3.08
C ASP A 21 -6.48 -7.74 4.08
N ILE A 22 -6.05 -7.17 5.20
CA ILE A 22 -5.37 -7.87 6.27
C ILE A 22 -6.40 -8.35 7.29
N ARG A 23 -6.54 -9.67 7.43
CA ARG A 23 -7.51 -10.31 8.33
C ARG A 23 -6.84 -10.98 9.51
N CYS A 24 -7.54 -11.01 10.64
CA CYS A 24 -7.12 -11.74 11.82
C CYS A 24 -7.15 -13.27 11.54
N PRO A 25 -6.06 -14.02 11.77
CA PRO A 25 -6.04 -15.47 11.55
C PRO A 25 -6.94 -16.24 12.53
N ASN A 26 -7.35 -15.62 13.65
CA ASN A 26 -8.11 -16.29 14.70
C ASN A 26 -9.63 -16.03 14.66
N CYS A 27 -10.09 -14.91 14.09
CA CYS A 27 -11.54 -14.62 13.98
C CYS A 27 -11.97 -14.13 12.60
N ASN A 28 -11.04 -14.07 11.65
CA ASN A 28 -11.27 -13.58 10.29
C ASN A 28 -11.83 -12.15 10.21
N GLN A 29 -11.77 -11.38 11.31
CA GLN A 29 -12.09 -9.95 11.32
C GLN A 29 -11.10 -9.21 10.44
N LEU A 30 -11.61 -8.35 9.57
CA LEU A 30 -10.78 -7.39 8.86
C LEU A 30 -10.14 -6.43 9.87
N LEU A 31 -8.82 -6.37 9.89
CA LEU A 31 -8.04 -5.55 10.81
C LEU A 31 -7.59 -4.25 10.15
N LEU A 32 -7.09 -4.34 8.92
CA LEU A 32 -6.53 -3.21 8.19
C LEU A 32 -6.62 -3.47 6.68
N LYS A 33 -6.76 -2.41 5.89
CA LYS A 33 -6.55 -2.44 4.44
C LYS A 33 -5.29 -1.64 4.16
N ALA A 34 -4.25 -2.27 3.61
CA ALA A 34 -2.97 -1.60 3.40
C ALA A 34 -2.21 -2.21 2.20
N ASP A 35 -1.46 -1.35 1.50
CA ASP A 35 -0.47 -1.75 0.50
C ASP A 35 0.83 -2.25 1.14
N TYR A 36 1.23 -1.63 2.25
CA TYR A 36 2.37 -2.02 3.07
C TYR A 36 2.00 -2.00 4.56
N ALA A 37 2.39 -3.04 5.29
CA ALA A 37 2.20 -3.10 6.73
C ALA A 37 3.34 -3.90 7.38
N LYS A 38 4.10 -3.24 8.26
CA LYS A 38 5.10 -3.89 9.10
C LYS A 38 4.90 -3.46 10.54
N GLY A 39 4.64 -4.41 11.42
CA GLY A 39 4.44 -4.13 12.84
C GLY A 39 3.46 -5.10 13.48
N GLU A 40 2.93 -4.71 14.64
CA GLU A 40 2.01 -5.54 15.41
C GLU A 40 0.66 -4.85 15.53
N ILE A 41 -0.42 -5.61 15.30
CA ILE A 41 -1.79 -5.14 15.48
C ILE A 41 -2.52 -6.00 16.49
N LYS A 42 -3.17 -5.36 17.46
CA LYS A 42 -4.05 -6.05 18.39
C LYS A 42 -5.43 -6.23 17.77
N CYS A 43 -5.88 -7.48 17.65
CA CYS A 43 -7.25 -7.75 17.23
C CYS A 43 -8.22 -7.40 18.36
N ILE A 44 -9.19 -6.51 18.08
CA ILE A 44 -10.20 -6.09 19.08
C ILE A 44 -11.09 -7.25 19.55
N ARG A 45 -11.38 -8.23 18.67
CA ARG A 45 -12.25 -9.37 18.99
C ARG A 45 -11.51 -10.47 19.74
N CYS A 46 -10.34 -10.87 19.26
CA CYS A 46 -9.57 -11.97 19.87
C CYS A 46 -8.65 -11.52 21.00
N LYS A 47 -8.40 -10.21 21.14
CA LYS A 47 -7.41 -9.61 22.04
C LYS A 47 -5.96 -10.09 21.83
N LYS A 48 -5.72 -10.97 20.85
CA LYS A 48 -4.39 -11.44 20.42
C LYS A 48 -3.67 -10.35 19.63
N ILE A 49 -2.37 -10.29 19.83
CA ILE A 49 -1.44 -9.46 19.05
C ILE A 49 -1.00 -10.29 17.84
N ILE A 50 -1.07 -9.69 16.65
CA ILE A 50 -0.73 -10.34 15.39
C ILE A 50 0.39 -9.52 14.76
N GLN A 51 1.47 -10.20 14.41
CA GLN A 51 2.58 -9.60 13.67
C GLN A 51 2.23 -9.58 12.18
N LEU A 52 2.36 -8.41 11.56
CA LEU A 52 2.14 -8.16 10.14
C LEU A 52 3.47 -7.89 9.46
N GLU A 53 3.71 -8.60 8.37
CA GLU A 53 4.81 -8.35 7.44
C GLU A 53 4.29 -8.45 6.00
N ILE A 54 3.68 -7.36 5.53
CA ILE A 54 3.21 -7.21 4.16
C ILE A 54 4.18 -6.28 3.44
N LYS A 55 4.83 -6.78 2.40
CA LYS A 55 5.75 -6.01 1.56
C LYS A 55 4.95 -5.23 0.51
N GLN A 56 5.37 -4.00 0.26
CA GLN A 56 4.86 -3.20 -0.85
C GLN A 56 5.19 -3.92 -2.16
N ARG A 57 4.20 -4.08 -3.04
CA ARG A 57 4.48 -4.53 -4.40
C ARG A 57 4.90 -3.33 -5.23
N THR A 58 6.17 -3.25 -5.55
CA THR A 58 6.65 -2.47 -6.69
C THR A 58 6.41 -3.29 -7.95
N GLU A 59 5.20 -3.25 -8.49
CA GLU A 59 4.98 -3.67 -9.88
C GLU A 59 5.43 -2.51 -10.79
N PRO A 60 6.49 -2.66 -11.60
CA PRO A 60 6.82 -1.64 -12.59
C PRO A 60 5.72 -1.65 -13.65
N ASN A 61 5.02 -0.53 -13.81
CA ASN A 61 4.16 -0.32 -14.98
C ASN A 61 5.05 -0.29 -16.23
N HIS A 62 5.31 -1.46 -16.82
CA HIS A 62 5.82 -1.58 -18.17
C HIS A 62 4.78 -2.30 -19.01
N THR A 63 3.89 -1.54 -19.63
CA THR A 63 3.47 -1.85 -20.99
C THR A 63 3.13 -0.53 -21.68
N ILE A 64 4.11 0.00 -22.42
CA ILE A 64 3.84 0.93 -23.53
C ILE A 64 4.08 0.05 -24.77
N GLU A 65 3.00 -0.38 -25.42
CA GLU A 65 3.03 -0.94 -26.78
C GLU A 65 3.15 0.21 -27.80
#